data_AF-A0A7V5Y5M2-F1
#
_entry.id   AF-A0A7V5Y5M2-F1
#
_cell.length_a   1.000
_cell.length_b   1.000
_cell.length_c   1.000
_cell.angle_alpha   90.00
_cell.angle_beta   90.00
_cell.angle_gamma   90.00
#
_symmetry.space_group_name_H-M   'P 1'
#
loop_
_entity.id
_entity.type
_entity.pdbx_description
1 polymer ?
#
loop_
_entity_poly.entity_id
_entity_poly.type
_entity_poly.pdbx_seq_one_letter_code
_entity_poly.pdbx_strand_id
1 'polypeptide(L)'
;MIVRAFVDRVETLEDGERVAVLVVRWRPGDYFTWIAPLEWLPPDTKESDWLQIAFEPDLETQQRAQQQVEQTLKELQSGDEV
;
A
#
# COMPACT_ATOMS: atom_id res chain seq x y z
N MET A 1 5.76 -3.28 -2.31
CA MET A 1 5.09 -4.42 -1.64
C MET A 1 3.78 -4.71 -2.34
N ILE A 2 3.42 -5.98 -2.53
CA ILE A 2 2.21 -6.36 -3.29
C ILE A 2 1.23 -7.08 -2.36
N VAL A 3 -0.02 -6.67 -2.35
CA VAL A 3 -1.12 -7.29 -1.59
C VAL A 3 -2.32 -7.58 -2.48
N ARG A 4 -3.18 -8.51 -2.05
CA ARG A 4 -4.47 -8.77 -2.71
C ARG A 4 -5.59 -8.14 -1.89
N ALA A 5 -6.49 -7.47 -2.60
CA ALA A 5 -7.68 -6.86 -2.04
C ALA A 5 -8.92 -7.41 -2.73
N PHE A 6 -9.98 -7.61 -1.97
CA PHE A 6 -11.30 -7.97 -2.48
C PHE A 6 -12.20 -6.74 -2.43
N VAL A 7 -12.92 -6.45 -3.51
CA VAL A 7 -13.91 -5.37 -3.55
C VAL A 7 -15.17 -5.88 -2.89
N ASP A 8 -15.39 -5.52 -1.62
CA ASP A 8 -16.57 -5.96 -0.87
C ASP A 8 -17.84 -5.30 -1.43
N ARG A 9 -17.80 -3.97 -1.61
CA ARG A 9 -18.92 -3.19 -2.14
C ARG A 9 -18.48 -1.83 -2.67
N VAL A 10 -19.31 -1.23 -3.50
CA VAL A 10 -19.13 0.16 -3.99
C VAL A 10 -20.26 1.02 -3.44
N GLU A 11 -19.90 2.04 -2.67
CA GLU A 11 -20.83 2.95 -2.03
C GLU A 11 -20.83 4.32 -2.72
N THR A 12 -21.89 5.07 -2.50
CA THR A 12 -21.96 6.50 -2.83
C THR A 12 -22.16 7.26 -1.54
N LEU A 13 -21.23 8.15 -1.22
CA LEU A 13 -21.27 9.00 -0.03
C LEU A 13 -22.33 10.09 -0.18
N GLU A 14 -22.63 10.79 0.92
CA GLU A 14 -23.69 11.82 0.97
C GLU A 14 -23.43 13.01 0.03
N ASP A 15 -22.16 13.30 -0.26
CA ASP A 15 -21.72 14.32 -1.21
C ASP A 15 -21.73 13.85 -2.68
N GLY A 16 -22.10 12.59 -2.92
CA GLY A 16 -22.12 11.97 -4.24
C GLY A 16 -20.81 11.31 -4.67
N GLU A 17 -19.77 11.34 -3.82
CA GLU A 17 -18.51 10.67 -4.12
C GLU A 17 -18.69 9.14 -4.11
N ARG A 18 -18.17 8.47 -5.14
CA ARG A 18 -18.20 7.00 -5.23
C ARG A 18 -16.92 6.43 -4.64
N VAL A 19 -17.07 5.55 -3.66
CA VAL A 19 -15.95 4.89 -2.97
C VAL A 19 -16.11 3.38 -3.05
N ALA A 20 -14.98 2.68 -3.09
CA ALA A 20 -14.92 1.23 -2.99
C ALA A 20 -14.44 0.84 -1.59
N VAL A 21 -15.13 -0.11 -0.98
CA VAL A 21 -14.72 -0.73 0.28
C VAL A 21 -13.92 -1.98 -0.04
N LEU A 22 -12.62 -1.95 0.24
CA LEU A 22 -11.69 -3.02 -0.05
C LEU A 22 -11.37 -3.81 1.22
N VAL A 23 -11.42 -5.14 1.15
CA VAL A 23 -10.89 -6.03 2.18
C VAL A 23 -9.51 -6.49 1.75
N VAL A 24 -8.47 -5.98 2.43
CA VAL A 24 -7.08 -6.26 2.10
C VAL A 24 -6.55 -7.35 3.02
N ARG A 25 -5.91 -8.37 2.43
CA ARG A 25 -5.20 -9.40 3.19
C ARG A 25 -3.72 -9.05 3.27
N TRP A 26 -3.27 -8.59 4.43
CA TRP A 26 -1.87 -8.21 4.66
C TRP A 26 -0.98 -9.43 4.94
N ARG A 27 -1.44 -10.31 5.83
CA ARG A 27 -0.80 -11.57 6.21
C ARG A 27 -1.87 -12.65 6.39
N PRO A 28 -1.52 -13.94 6.43
CA PRO A 28 -2.49 -14.98 6.80
C PRO A 28 -3.14 -14.66 8.15
N GLY A 29 -4.47 -14.49 8.15
CA GLY A 29 -5.23 -14.14 9.36
C GLY A 29 -5.30 -12.65 9.69
N ASP A 30 -4.63 -11.79 8.92
CA ASP A 30 -4.59 -10.34 9.13
C ASP A 30 -5.25 -9.60 7.96
N TYR A 31 -6.42 -9.03 8.25
CA TYR A 31 -7.28 -8.37 7.28
C TYR A 31 -7.61 -6.97 7.78
N PHE A 32 -7.58 -6.00 6.87
CA PHE A 32 -8.03 -4.65 7.16
C PHE A 32 -8.94 -4.14 6.05
N THR A 33 -9.82 -3.21 6.42
CA THR A 33 -10.69 -2.52 5.49
C THR A 33 -10.01 -1.25 5.02
N TRP A 34 -10.01 -1.03 3.71
CA TRP A 34 -9.53 0.20 3.10
C TRP A 34 -10.62 0.81 2.23
N ILE A 35 -11.04 2.03 2.57
CA ILE A 35 -11.97 2.81 1.77
C ILE A 35 -11.13 3.65 0.80
N ALA A 36 -11.33 3.44 -0.49
CA ALA A 36 -10.61 4.14 -1.55
C ALA A 36 -11.60 4.80 -2.51
N PRO A 37 -11.31 6.00 -3.04
CA PRO A 37 -12.06 6.58 -4.14
C PRO A 37 -12.11 5.62 -5.33
N LEU A 38 -13.29 5.47 -5.95
CA LEU A 38 -13.45 4.55 -7.07
C LEU A 38 -12.57 4.94 -8.27
N GLU A 39 -12.27 6.24 -8.41
CA GLU A 39 -11.37 6.80 -9.42
C GLU A 39 -9.91 6.33 -9.31
N TRP A 40 -9.48 5.83 -8.14
CA TRP A 40 -8.14 5.25 -7.98
C TRP A 40 -8.05 3.82 -8.48
N LEU A 41 -9.20 3.18 -8.75
CA LEU A 41 -9.28 1.79 -9.19
C LEU A 41 -9.35 1.70 -10.72
N PRO A 42 -9.03 0.53 -11.29
CA PRO A 42 -9.25 0.29 -12.71
C PRO A 42 -10.69 0.60 -13.12
N PRO A 43 -10.94 1.17 -14.31
CA PRO A 43 -12.24 1.69 -14.71
C PRO A 43 -13.37 0.65 -14.77
N ASP A 44 -13.02 -0.62 -14.95
CA ASP A 44 -13.98 -1.73 -15.02
C ASP A 44 -14.19 -2.46 -13.68
N THR A 45 -13.64 -1.92 -12.58
CA THR A 45 -13.72 -2.53 -11.26
C THR A 45 -15.16 -2.61 -10.76
N LYS A 46 -15.56 -3.80 -10.30
CA LYS A 46 -16.90 -4.08 -9.77
C LYS A 46 -16.82 -4.76 -8.41
N GLU A 47 -17.96 -4.81 -7.73
CA GLU A 47 -18.13 -5.60 -6.52
C GLU A 47 -17.77 -7.06 -6.78
N SER A 48 -17.20 -7.71 -5.78
CA SER A 48 -16.66 -9.06 -5.83
C SER A 48 -15.40 -9.28 -6.69
N ASP A 49 -14.82 -8.22 -7.25
CA ASP A 49 -13.53 -8.33 -7.94
C ASP A 49 -12.37 -8.52 -6.97
N TRP A 50 -11.32 -9.19 -7.46
CA TRP A 50 -10.04 -9.27 -6.79
C TRP A 50 -9.04 -8.34 -7.46
N LEU A 51 -8.46 -7.43 -6.67
CA LEU A 51 -7.43 -6.50 -7.09
C LEU A 51 -6.06 -6.89 -6.54
N GLN A 52 -5.03 -6.61 -7.34
CA GLN A 52 -3.65 -6.69 -6.91
C GLN A 52 -3.14 -5.25 -6.75
N ILE A 53 -2.71 -4.91 -5.52
CA ILE A 53 -2.30 -3.56 -5.17
C ILE A 53 -0.80 -3.57 -4.92
N ALA A 54 -0.08 -2.69 -5.61
CA ALA A 54 1.33 -2.43 -5.37
C ALA A 54 1.49 -1.12 -4.59
N PHE A 55 2.11 -1.23 -3.41
CA PHE A 55 2.60 -0.07 -2.65
C PHE A 55 4.05 0.16 -3.02
N GLU A 56 4.30 1.26 -3.73
CA GLU A 56 5.63 1.72 -4.09
C GLU A 56 5.97 2.97 -3.26
N PRO A 57 7.15 3.02 -2.62
CA PRO A 57 7.58 4.23 -1.94
C PRO A 57 7.78 5.34 -2.97
N ASP A 58 7.35 6.55 -2.64
CA ASP A 58 7.65 7.72 -3.45
C ASP A 58 9.17 8.00 -3.48
N LEU A 59 9.58 8.87 -4.41
CA LEU A 59 10.99 9.18 -4.63
C LEU A 59 11.69 9.73 -3.38
N GLU A 60 11.00 10.54 -2.57
CA GLU A 60 11.56 11.11 -1.35
C GLU A 60 11.78 10.02 -0.29
N THR A 61 10.79 9.15 -0.10
CA THR A 61 10.86 7.99 0.78
C THR A 61 11.99 7.06 0.35
N GLN A 62 12.17 6.83 -0.95
CA GLN A 62 13.28 6.04 -1.50
C GLN A 62 14.64 6.67 -1.16
N GLN A 63 14.80 7.98 -1.36
CA GLN A 63 16.05 8.69 -1.06
C GLN A 63 16.40 8.62 0.42
N ARG A 64 15.42 8.83 1.32
CA ARG A 64 15.63 8.71 2.77
C ARG A 64 16.04 7.31 3.17
N ALA A 65 15.39 6.29 2.61
CA ALA A 65 15.74 4.90 2.87
C ALA A 65 17.18 4.60 2.42
N GLN A 66 17.60 5.11 1.26
CA GLN A 66 18.97 4.94 0.76
C GLN A 66 20.01 5.61 1.66
N GLN A 67 19.74 6.83 2.13
CA GLN A 67 20.61 7.52 3.09
C GLN A 67 20.77 6.76 4.41
N GLN A 68 19.68 6.16 4.93
CA GLN A 68 19.75 5.33 6.14
C GLN A 68 20.61 4.09 5.93
N VAL A 69 20.51 3.43 4.77
CA VAL A 69 21.36 2.28 4.43
C VAL A 69 22.82 2.68 4.40
N GLU A 70 23.15 3.79 3.73
CA GLU A 70 24.53 4.31 3.66
C GLU A 70 25.10 4.66 5.03
N GLN A 71 24.28 5.27 5.90
CA GLN A 71 24.71 5.61 7.26
C GLN A 71 24.97 4.35 8.09
N THR A 72 24.06 3.37 8.05
CA THR A 72 24.22 2.09 8.75
C THR A 72 25.47 1.34 8.29
N LEU A 73 25.75 1.34 6.99
CA LEU A 73 26.95 0.70 6.43
C LEU A 73 28.24 1.37 6.93
N LYS A 74 28.26 2.71 7.03
CA LYS A 74 29.40 3.43 7.60
C LYS A 74 29.65 3.06 9.05
N GLU A 75 28.59 3.00 9.86
CA GLU A 75 28.66 2.64 11.28
C GLU A 75 29.21 1.22 11.47
N LEU A 76 28.78 0.26 10.64
CA LEU A 76 29.29 -1.11 10.69
C LEU A 76 30.76 -1.22 10.27
N GLN A 77 31.19 -0.47 9.25
CA GLN A 77 32.59 -0.48 8.78
C GLN A 77 33.55 0.18 9.77
N SER A 78 33.10 1.18 10.51
CA SER A 78 33.91 1.87 11.53
C SER A 78 33.86 1.19 12.90
N GLY A 79 32.99 0.20 13.09
CA GLY A 79 32.94 -0.64 14.29
C GLY A 79 33.88 -1.85 14.28
N ASP A 80 34.52 -2.16 13.14
CA ASP A 80 35.42 -3.33 12.94
C ASP A 80 36.92 -2.97 13.15
N GLU A 81 37.23 -1.75 13.58
CA GLU A 81 38.60 -1.26 13.85
C GLU A 81 39.06 -1.39 15.33
N VAL A 82 38.50 -2.33 16.11
CA VAL A 82 38.93 -2.57 17.52
C VAL A 82 39.64 -3.91 17.70
#